data_AF-A0A8T2Z4D9-F1
#
_entry.id   AF-A0A8T2Z4D9-F1
#
_cell.length_a   1.000
_cell.length_b   1.000
_cell.length_c   1.000
_cell.angle_alpha   90.00
_cell.angle_beta   90.00
_cell.angle_gamma   90.00
#
_symmetry.space_group_name_H-M   'P 1'
#
loop_
_entity.id
_entity.type
_entity.pdbx_description
1 polymer ?
#
loop_
_entity_poly.entity_id
_entity_poly.type
_entity_poly.pdbx_seq_one_letter_code
_entity_poly.pdbx_strand_id
1 'polypeptide(L)'
;MAICSLAQPADDQSPPVLDTSGQPLETGVEYYILPGITDVAGGLTLVNRNGISCPFYVGQEPLASAEPNGTSVIFTPYTSGETIIRESRDLSVQFQALTICIQSTAWRVGEEDPETGRRFIVTAGDKSYFRIDNNGGVYSFSWCPTESCPTCDRPSPPVLDTSGQPLETGVEYYILPGITDVAGGLTLVNRNGISCPFYVGQEPLASAEPNGTSVIFTPYTSGETIIRESRDLSVQFQALTICIQSTAWRVGEEDPETGRRFIVTAGDKSYFRIDNNGGVYSFSWCPTESCPTCDRPRCGSAGILIEDDKRLLALDGPAFPFVFTRA
;
A
#
# COMPACT_ATOMS: atom_id res chain seq x y z
N MET A 1 3.04 -39.32 -4.60
CA MET A 1 4.33 -39.08 -3.94
C MET A 1 5.19 -38.36 -4.98
N ALA A 2 5.13 -37.03 -4.96
CA ALA A 2 5.84 -36.15 -5.88
C ALA A 2 6.75 -35.26 -5.04
N ILE A 3 7.95 -35.10 -5.55
CA ILE A 3 9.15 -34.69 -4.85
C ILE A 3 9.07 -33.18 -4.60
N CYS A 4 9.38 -32.76 -3.37
CA CYS A 4 9.54 -31.35 -3.00
C CYS A 4 10.56 -30.72 -3.96
N SER A 5 10.10 -29.83 -4.84
CA SER A 5 11.02 -28.95 -5.56
C SER A 5 11.63 -28.01 -4.54
N LEU A 6 12.96 -27.99 -4.54
CA LEU A 6 13.81 -27.12 -3.77
C LEU A 6 13.40 -25.65 -3.92
N ALA A 7 13.69 -24.88 -2.88
CA ALA A 7 13.63 -23.41 -2.85
C ALA A 7 14.11 -22.81 -4.18
N GLN A 8 13.30 -21.94 -4.79
CA GLN A 8 13.81 -21.07 -5.84
C GLN A 8 14.81 -20.10 -5.19
N PRO A 9 16.05 -20.01 -5.69
CA PRO A 9 16.94 -18.92 -5.32
C PRO A 9 16.30 -17.59 -5.76
N ALA A 10 16.59 -16.50 -5.03
CA ALA A 10 16.25 -15.15 -5.44
C ALA A 10 16.59 -14.94 -6.92
N ASP A 11 15.61 -14.43 -7.66
CA ASP A 11 15.60 -14.36 -9.12
C ASP A 11 16.77 -13.49 -9.65
N ASP A 12 17.79 -14.12 -10.23
CA ASP A 12 18.96 -13.47 -10.87
C ASP A 12 18.63 -12.96 -12.30
N GLN A 13 17.34 -12.74 -12.61
CA GLN A 13 16.86 -12.47 -13.98
C GLN A 13 16.23 -11.11 -14.23
N SER A 14 16.18 -10.20 -13.24
CA SER A 14 15.64 -8.85 -13.48
C SER A 14 16.47 -8.10 -14.54
N PRO A 15 15.83 -7.53 -15.58
CA PRO A 15 16.54 -6.80 -16.63
C PRO A 15 17.23 -5.54 -16.06
N PRO A 16 18.29 -5.04 -16.71
CA PRO A 16 18.94 -3.79 -16.30
C PRO A 16 18.02 -2.59 -16.53
N VAL A 17 18.09 -1.61 -15.64
CA VAL A 17 17.56 -0.27 -15.93
C VAL A 17 18.45 0.36 -16.99
N LEU A 18 17.87 0.89 -18.06
CA LEU A 18 18.60 1.48 -19.17
C LEU A 18 18.59 3.01 -19.10
N ASP A 19 19.72 3.63 -19.42
CA ASP A 19 19.79 5.06 -19.67
C ASP A 19 19.18 5.45 -21.03
N THR A 20 19.18 6.75 -21.34
CA THR A 20 18.63 7.28 -22.60
C THR A 20 19.43 6.88 -23.84
N SER A 21 20.64 6.34 -23.69
CA SER A 21 21.44 5.75 -24.77
C SER A 21 21.23 4.24 -24.91
N GLY A 22 20.38 3.64 -24.07
CA GLY A 22 20.10 2.21 -24.04
C GLY A 22 21.17 1.38 -23.34
N GLN A 23 22.07 2.00 -22.55
CA GLN A 23 23.07 1.29 -21.77
C GLN A 23 22.58 1.02 -20.34
N PRO A 24 22.97 -0.09 -19.72
CA PRO A 24 22.66 -0.36 -18.31
C PRO A 24 23.16 0.74 -17.38
N LEU A 25 22.37 1.08 -16.37
CA LEU A 25 22.86 1.91 -15.27
C LEU A 25 23.87 1.14 -14.42
N GLU A 26 24.98 1.78 -14.10
CA GLU A 26 26.09 1.19 -13.33
C GLU A 26 26.26 1.88 -11.97
N THR A 27 26.61 1.11 -10.96
CA THR A 27 26.91 1.67 -9.64
C THR A 27 28.21 2.49 -9.66
N GLY A 28 28.23 3.60 -8.93
CA GLY A 28 29.38 4.51 -8.90
C GLY A 28 29.46 5.48 -10.08
N VAL A 29 28.55 5.37 -11.05
CA VAL A 29 28.40 6.33 -12.16
C VAL A 29 27.33 7.36 -11.80
N GLU A 30 27.58 8.62 -12.17
CA GLU A 30 26.65 9.72 -11.97
C GLU A 30 25.61 9.81 -13.09
N TYR A 31 24.33 9.88 -12.72
CA TYR A 31 23.21 10.01 -13.65
C TYR A 31 22.32 11.20 -13.27
N TYR A 32 21.74 11.85 -14.27
CA TYR A 32 20.65 12.80 -14.07
C TYR A 32 19.32 12.08 -14.23
N ILE A 33 18.39 12.31 -13.31
CA ILE A 33 17.03 11.76 -13.40
C ILE A 33 16.14 12.81 -14.06
N LEU A 34 15.80 12.58 -15.33
CA LEU A 34 14.95 13.47 -16.14
C LEU A 34 13.49 13.00 -16.11
N PRO A 35 12.51 13.92 -16.21
CA PRO A 35 11.11 13.53 -16.31
C PRO A 35 10.83 12.82 -17.64
N GLY A 36 10.04 11.75 -17.58
CA GLY A 36 9.60 11.02 -18.78
C GLY A 36 8.61 11.81 -19.66
N ILE A 37 8.06 12.91 -19.14
CA ILE A 37 7.23 13.86 -19.88
C ILE A 37 8.07 15.12 -20.09
N THR A 38 8.43 15.42 -21.34
CA THR A 38 9.16 16.63 -21.70
C THR A 38 8.26 17.86 -21.54
N ASP A 39 8.85 19.03 -21.27
CA ASP A 39 8.15 20.34 -21.18
C ASP A 39 7.30 20.63 -19.93
N VAL A 40 7.40 19.80 -18.88
CA VAL A 40 6.70 20.06 -17.58
C VAL A 40 7.64 20.56 -16.49
N ALA A 41 8.80 19.94 -16.36
CA ALA A 41 9.79 20.25 -15.33
C ALA A 41 11.20 19.84 -15.81
N GLY A 42 12.23 20.31 -15.12
CA GLY A 42 13.59 19.79 -15.22
C GLY A 42 13.77 18.48 -14.45
N GLY A 43 15.02 18.03 -14.39
CA GLY A 43 15.42 16.84 -13.65
C GLY A 43 15.32 16.99 -12.14
N LEU A 44 15.50 15.87 -11.44
CA LEU A 44 15.40 15.85 -9.98
C LEU A 44 16.57 16.60 -9.33
N THR A 45 16.27 17.34 -8.27
CA THR A 45 17.22 18.20 -7.58
C THR A 45 16.90 18.30 -6.09
N LEU A 46 17.81 18.89 -5.32
CA LEU A 46 17.62 19.22 -3.91
C LEU A 46 16.82 20.51 -3.80
N VAL A 47 15.63 20.46 -3.21
CA VAL A 47 14.77 21.63 -3.00
C VAL A 47 14.62 21.94 -1.52
N ASN A 48 14.50 23.23 -1.20
CA ASN A 48 14.18 23.66 0.14
C ASN A 48 12.71 24.08 0.25
N ARG A 49 11.96 23.42 1.15
CA ARG A 49 10.57 23.75 1.43
C ARG A 49 10.40 24.82 2.52
N ASN A 50 11.37 24.96 3.43
CA ASN A 50 11.26 25.75 4.66
C ASN A 50 12.34 26.86 4.81
N GLY A 51 13.01 27.26 3.72
CA GLY A 51 14.03 28.33 3.73
C GLY A 51 15.47 27.84 3.53
N ILE A 52 16.39 28.06 4.47
CA ILE A 52 17.78 27.53 4.47
C ILE A 52 17.92 26.45 5.56
N SER A 53 16.82 25.77 5.89
CA SER A 53 16.79 24.75 6.93
C SER A 53 16.93 23.35 6.35
N CYS A 54 17.68 22.49 7.04
CA CYS A 54 17.76 21.06 6.76
C CYS A 54 16.55 20.31 7.34
N PRO A 55 16.14 19.15 6.77
CA PRO A 55 16.71 18.48 5.61
C PRO A 55 16.28 19.09 4.27
N PHE A 56 17.02 18.83 3.19
CA PHE A 56 16.56 19.11 1.82
C PHE A 56 15.58 18.03 1.36
N TYR A 57 14.64 18.42 0.51
CA TYR A 57 13.65 17.56 -0.12
C TYR A 57 14.09 17.18 -1.53
N VAL A 58 13.63 16.04 -2.04
CA VAL A 58 13.77 15.71 -3.46
C VAL A 58 12.65 16.41 -4.22
N GLY A 59 13.00 17.29 -5.13
CA GLY A 59 12.06 18.01 -5.99
C GLY A 59 12.52 18.01 -7.44
N GLN A 60 11.87 18.84 -8.27
CA GLN A 60 12.23 19.03 -9.66
C GLN A 60 12.78 20.44 -9.89
N GLU A 61 13.80 20.52 -10.72
CA GLU A 61 14.34 21.79 -11.20
C GLU A 61 13.33 22.50 -12.11
N PRO A 62 13.19 23.84 -12.07
CA PRO A 62 12.38 24.56 -13.05
C PRO A 62 12.94 24.43 -14.47
N LEU A 63 12.07 24.29 -15.49
CA LEU A 63 12.50 24.22 -16.90
C LEU A 63 13.34 25.41 -17.37
N ALA A 64 13.07 26.60 -16.80
CA ALA A 64 13.78 27.83 -17.14
C ALA A 64 15.15 27.97 -16.43
N SER A 65 15.54 26.96 -15.64
CA SER A 65 16.83 26.96 -14.95
C SER A 65 17.99 26.89 -15.94
N ALA A 66 19.13 27.47 -15.56
CA ALA A 66 20.36 27.39 -16.34
C ALA A 66 20.88 25.94 -16.45
N GLU A 67 20.56 25.10 -15.46
CA GLU A 67 20.93 23.69 -15.39
C GLU A 67 19.67 22.82 -15.25
N PRO A 68 18.84 22.69 -16.30
CA PRO A 68 17.54 22.06 -16.21
C PRO A 68 17.60 20.56 -15.93
N ASN A 69 18.78 19.94 -15.96
CA ASN A 69 18.97 18.52 -15.65
C ASN A 69 18.91 18.23 -14.15
N GLY A 70 18.97 19.26 -13.30
CA GLY A 70 18.98 19.11 -11.84
C GLY A 70 20.32 18.60 -11.31
N THR A 71 20.27 17.85 -10.20
CA THR A 71 21.46 17.34 -9.51
C THR A 71 21.69 15.87 -9.87
N SER A 72 22.93 15.49 -10.18
CA SER A 72 23.27 14.10 -10.48
C SER A 72 23.14 13.20 -9.24
N VAL A 73 22.86 11.92 -9.46
CA VAL A 73 22.76 10.89 -8.43
C VAL A 73 23.68 9.72 -8.74
N ILE A 74 24.08 9.01 -7.68
CA ILE A 74 24.65 7.66 -7.78
C ILE A 74 23.59 6.67 -7.28
N PHE A 75 23.40 5.60 -8.05
CA PHE A 75 22.63 4.43 -7.65
C PHE A 75 23.55 3.38 -7.05
N THR A 76 23.13 2.78 -5.94
CA THR A 76 23.85 1.67 -5.32
C THR A 76 22.90 0.49 -5.14
N PRO A 77 23.15 -0.66 -5.80
CA PRO A 77 22.39 -1.88 -5.55
C PRO A 77 22.41 -2.22 -4.07
N TYR A 78 21.32 -2.81 -3.59
CA TYR A 78 21.32 -3.35 -2.25
C TYR A 78 22.25 -4.57 -2.13
N THR A 79 22.22 -5.47 -3.11
CA THR A 79 23.03 -6.68 -3.11
C THR A 79 24.50 -6.34 -3.30
N SER A 80 25.33 -6.69 -2.31
CA SER A 80 26.76 -6.43 -2.34
C SER A 80 27.43 -7.18 -3.49
N GLY A 81 28.25 -6.46 -4.28
CA GLY A 81 28.99 -7.01 -5.40
C GLY A 81 28.28 -6.89 -6.75
N GLU A 82 27.01 -6.47 -6.78
CA GLU A 82 26.36 -6.08 -8.02
C GLU A 82 26.90 -4.73 -8.52
N THR A 83 27.17 -4.65 -9.81
CA THR A 83 27.64 -3.42 -10.47
C THR A 83 26.59 -2.77 -11.36
N ILE A 84 25.53 -3.50 -11.71
CA ILE A 84 24.47 -3.06 -12.61
C ILE A 84 23.19 -2.84 -11.79
N ILE A 85 22.49 -1.74 -12.06
CA ILE A 85 21.17 -1.47 -11.48
C ILE A 85 20.12 -2.24 -12.28
N ARG A 86 19.31 -3.03 -11.58
CA ARG A 86 18.26 -3.86 -12.20
C ARG A 86 16.87 -3.35 -11.84
N GLU A 87 15.95 -3.53 -12.78
CA GLU A 87 14.54 -3.20 -12.61
C GLU A 87 13.95 -4.01 -11.44
N SER A 88 13.05 -3.39 -10.68
CA SER A 88 12.33 -3.99 -9.54
C SER A 88 13.24 -4.61 -8.45
N ARG A 89 14.53 -4.26 -8.41
CA ARG A 89 15.46 -4.61 -7.32
C ARG A 89 15.70 -3.41 -6.41
N ASP A 90 16.00 -3.70 -5.14
CA ASP A 90 16.23 -2.66 -4.15
C ASP A 90 17.57 -1.96 -4.40
N LEU A 91 17.53 -0.63 -4.34
CA LEU A 91 18.69 0.23 -4.48
C LEU A 91 18.57 1.46 -3.58
N SER A 92 19.69 2.06 -3.23
CA SER A 92 19.72 3.40 -2.64
C SER A 92 20.10 4.45 -3.68
N VAL A 93 19.51 5.63 -3.55
CA VAL A 93 19.79 6.79 -4.41
C VAL A 93 20.47 7.86 -3.57
N GLN A 94 21.52 8.48 -4.09
CA GLN A 94 22.22 9.57 -3.41
C GLN A 94 22.61 10.68 -4.37
N PHE A 95 22.21 11.92 -4.06
CA PHE A 95 22.66 13.09 -4.81
C PHE A 95 24.16 13.35 -4.63
N GLN A 96 24.86 13.66 -5.72
CA GLN A 96 26.24 14.12 -5.72
C GLN A 96 26.27 15.65 -5.68
N ALA A 97 26.11 16.20 -4.47
CA ALA A 97 26.15 17.64 -4.25
C ALA A 97 26.83 17.98 -2.92
N LEU A 98 27.55 19.10 -2.92
CA LEU A 98 28.00 19.74 -1.68
C LEU A 98 26.85 20.56 -1.12
N THR A 99 26.45 20.24 0.11
CA THR A 99 25.34 20.94 0.76
C THR A 99 25.79 21.54 2.08
N ILE A 100 25.06 22.56 2.54
CA ILE A 100 25.27 23.15 3.89
C ILE A 100 24.80 22.22 5.02
N CYS A 101 24.05 21.17 4.68
CA CYS A 101 23.53 20.21 5.62
C CYS A 101 24.63 19.19 5.95
N ILE A 102 24.87 18.97 7.25
CA ILE A 102 25.83 17.95 7.73
C ILE A 102 25.28 16.53 7.47
N GLN A 103 23.97 16.41 7.21
CA GLN A 103 23.33 15.14 6.92
C GLN A 103 23.66 14.60 5.52
N SER A 104 23.46 13.29 5.35
CA SER A 104 23.60 12.60 4.07
C SER A 104 22.67 13.14 2.99
N THR A 105 23.16 13.20 1.75
CA THR A 105 22.38 13.46 0.53
C THR A 105 21.65 12.22 0.00
N ALA A 106 21.74 11.09 0.71
CA ALA A 106 21.01 9.88 0.38
C ALA A 106 19.50 10.06 0.62
N TRP A 107 18.72 9.52 -0.30
CA TRP A 107 17.27 9.64 -0.26
C TRP A 107 16.68 8.80 0.88
N ARG A 108 15.70 9.38 1.56
CA ARG A 108 14.89 8.70 2.57
C ARG A 108 13.42 9.06 2.40
N VAL A 109 12.53 8.18 2.81
CA VAL A 109 11.12 8.54 2.98
C VAL A 109 10.95 9.32 4.29
N GLY A 110 10.48 10.55 4.18
CA GLY A 110 10.19 11.42 5.31
C GLY A 110 8.91 11.02 6.06
N GLU A 111 8.68 11.70 7.17
CA GLU A 111 7.44 11.57 7.93
C GLU A 111 6.23 12.03 7.10
N GLU A 112 5.06 11.55 7.50
CA GLU A 112 3.81 11.97 6.88
C GLU A 112 3.56 13.45 7.18
N ASP A 113 3.40 14.21 6.13
CA ASP A 113 3.11 15.63 6.23
C ASP A 113 1.65 15.83 6.67
N PRO A 114 1.40 16.52 7.79
CA PRO A 114 0.06 16.62 8.37
C PRO A 114 -0.91 17.45 7.52
N GLU A 115 -0.41 18.28 6.61
CA GLU A 115 -1.24 19.11 5.74
C GLU A 115 -1.73 18.34 4.52
N THR A 116 -0.85 17.54 3.92
CA THR A 116 -1.12 16.83 2.67
C THR A 116 -1.43 15.36 2.83
N GLY A 117 -1.14 14.77 4.01
CA GLY A 117 -1.21 13.33 4.25
C GLY A 117 -0.22 12.51 3.42
N ARG A 118 0.81 13.17 2.84
CA ARG A 118 1.80 12.54 1.96
C ARG A 118 3.14 12.44 2.64
N ARG A 119 3.91 11.41 2.31
CA ARG A 119 5.32 11.31 2.68
C ARG A 119 6.17 11.88 1.56
N PHE A 120 7.03 12.82 1.91
CA PHE A 120 8.00 13.39 0.96
C PHE A 120 9.31 12.62 1.00
N ILE A 121 10.05 12.60 -0.11
CA ILE A 121 11.43 12.10 -0.10
C ILE A 121 12.34 13.23 0.36
N VAL A 122 13.20 12.97 1.34
CA VAL A 122 14.12 13.94 1.91
C VAL A 122 15.53 13.38 2.00
N THR A 123 16.50 14.24 2.28
CA THR A 123 17.92 13.89 2.39
C THR A 123 18.41 14.18 3.81
N ALA A 124 18.31 13.17 4.69
CA ALA A 124 18.85 13.24 6.04
C ALA A 124 18.94 11.87 6.73
N GLY A 125 19.85 11.72 7.69
CA GLY A 125 19.92 10.49 8.50
C GLY A 125 20.14 9.23 7.65
N ASP A 126 19.52 8.12 8.07
CA ASP A 126 19.66 6.83 7.39
C ASP A 126 18.89 6.79 6.07
N LYS A 127 19.54 6.25 5.04
CA LYS A 127 18.97 6.14 3.69
C LYS A 127 17.83 5.12 3.66
N SER A 128 16.83 5.39 2.84
CA SER A 128 15.82 4.40 2.44
C SER A 128 16.23 3.71 1.13
N TYR A 129 15.57 2.59 0.85
CA TYR A 129 15.74 1.85 -0.39
C TYR A 129 14.49 1.94 -1.24
N PHE A 130 14.70 1.98 -2.54
CA PHE A 130 13.70 2.17 -3.57
C PHE A 130 13.88 1.10 -4.63
N ARG A 131 12.92 1.01 -5.55
CA ARG A 131 13.07 0.26 -6.80
C ARG A 131 12.81 1.17 -7.97
N ILE A 132 13.36 0.78 -9.11
CA ILE A 132 13.05 1.40 -10.39
C ILE A 132 12.25 0.39 -11.21
N ASP A 133 11.02 0.77 -11.56
CA ASP A 133 10.11 -0.07 -12.32
C ASP A 133 9.87 0.52 -13.72
N ASN A 134 9.87 -0.33 -14.74
CA ASN A 134 9.64 0.06 -16.13
C ASN A 134 8.14 0.15 -16.43
N ASN A 135 7.68 1.31 -16.92
CA ASN A 135 6.28 1.57 -17.27
C ASN A 135 6.14 1.83 -18.78
N GLY A 136 6.62 0.90 -19.61
CA GLY A 136 6.47 1.01 -21.07
C GLY A 136 7.42 2.01 -21.72
N GLY A 137 8.67 2.05 -21.27
CA GLY A 137 9.73 2.90 -21.84
C GLY A 137 10.08 4.14 -21.01
N VAL A 138 9.40 4.35 -19.87
CA VAL A 138 9.77 5.33 -18.84
C VAL A 138 9.79 4.68 -17.48
N TYR A 139 10.63 5.17 -16.58
CA TYR A 139 10.87 4.57 -15.27
C TYR A 139 10.11 5.31 -14.15
N SER A 140 9.68 4.57 -13.13
CA SER A 140 9.16 5.14 -11.88
C SER A 140 9.90 4.61 -10.66
N PHE A 141 10.06 5.45 -9.64
CA PHE A 141 10.49 5.00 -8.33
C PHE A 141 9.33 4.46 -7.51
N SER A 142 9.51 3.31 -6.89
CA SER A 142 8.62 2.78 -5.87
C SER A 142 9.36 2.59 -4.55
N TRP A 143 8.66 2.81 -3.44
CA TRP A 143 9.18 2.59 -2.10
C TRP A 143 8.44 1.40 -1.47
N CYS A 144 9.05 0.22 -1.57
CA CYS A 144 8.66 -1.03 -0.93
C CYS A 144 9.92 -1.92 -0.89
N PRO A 145 10.83 -1.78 0.08
CA PRO A 145 12.05 -2.57 0.09
C PRO A 145 11.74 -4.07 0.29
N THR A 146 12.21 -4.97 -0.57
CA THR A 146 12.14 -6.44 -0.32
C THR A 146 13.47 -7.05 0.06
N GLU A 147 14.59 -6.48 -0.39
CA GLU A 147 15.92 -7.06 -0.20
C GLU A 147 16.64 -6.36 0.95
N SER A 148 16.48 -5.04 1.03
CA SER A 148 17.12 -4.15 2.01
C SER A 148 16.59 -4.21 3.42
N CYS A 149 15.59 -5.05 3.59
CA CYS A 149 15.07 -5.47 4.85
C CYS A 149 15.42 -6.97 4.96
N PRO A 150 16.48 -7.37 5.67
CA PRO A 150 16.64 -8.76 6.12
C PRO A 150 15.44 -9.20 6.98
N THR A 151 14.65 -8.22 7.45
CA THR A 151 13.35 -8.37 8.10
C THR A 151 12.16 -8.19 7.15
N CYS A 152 12.30 -8.27 5.83
CA CYS A 152 11.17 -8.62 4.94
C CYS A 152 10.95 -10.14 4.90
N ASP A 153 11.91 -10.90 5.43
CA ASP A 153 11.69 -12.24 5.98
C ASP A 153 11.21 -12.19 7.45
N ARG A 154 11.04 -10.98 8.03
CA ARG A 154 10.13 -10.83 9.16
C ARG A 154 8.78 -10.63 8.52
N PRO A 155 7.91 -11.64 8.60
CA PRO A 155 6.65 -11.53 7.93
C PRO A 155 5.91 -10.31 8.54
N SER A 156 5.24 -9.51 7.69
CA SER A 156 4.53 -8.28 8.09
C SER A 156 3.92 -8.43 9.48
N PRO A 157 3.98 -7.41 10.36
CA PRO A 157 3.48 -7.54 11.71
C PRO A 157 2.08 -8.15 11.70
N PRO A 158 1.78 -9.08 12.62
CA PRO A 158 0.43 -9.60 12.72
C PRO A 158 -0.53 -8.46 12.99
N VAL A 159 -1.70 -8.51 12.35
CA VAL A 159 -2.83 -7.72 12.80
C VAL A 159 -3.19 -8.23 14.20
N LEU A 160 -3.31 -7.34 15.17
CA LEU A 160 -3.60 -7.70 16.54
C LEU A 160 -5.09 -7.49 16.86
N ASP A 161 -5.65 -8.41 17.63
CA ASP A 161 -6.94 -8.23 18.26
C ASP A 161 -6.84 -7.29 19.49
N THR A 162 -7.98 -6.97 20.08
CA THR A 162 -8.10 -6.13 21.28
C THR A 162 -7.43 -6.70 22.53
N SER A 163 -7.07 -8.00 22.52
CA SER A 163 -6.28 -8.65 23.57
C SER A 163 -4.77 -8.64 23.28
N GLY A 164 -4.36 -8.07 22.14
CA GLY A 164 -2.97 -8.03 21.68
C GLY A 164 -2.48 -9.35 21.08
N GLN A 165 -3.38 -10.27 20.74
CA GLN A 165 -3.02 -11.53 20.07
C GLN A 165 -3.12 -11.39 18.54
N PRO A 166 -2.25 -12.08 17.78
CA PRO A 166 -2.35 -12.13 16.33
C PRO A 166 -3.70 -12.68 15.84
N LEU A 167 -4.24 -12.08 14.78
CA LEU A 167 -5.35 -12.67 14.05
C LEU A 167 -4.88 -13.94 13.32
N GLU A 168 -5.72 -14.97 13.38
CA GLU A 168 -5.48 -16.29 12.82
C GLU A 168 -6.49 -16.64 11.72
N THR A 169 -6.04 -17.29 10.65
CA THR A 169 -6.92 -17.85 9.62
C THR A 169 -7.83 -18.93 10.21
N GLY A 170 -9.09 -18.98 9.75
CA GLY A 170 -10.08 -19.95 10.23
C GLY A 170 -10.65 -19.67 11.63
N VAL A 171 -10.23 -18.58 12.29
CA VAL A 171 -10.82 -18.09 13.54
C VAL A 171 -11.78 -16.94 13.24
N GLU A 172 -12.89 -16.89 13.98
CA GLU A 172 -13.90 -15.86 13.85
C GLU A 172 -13.55 -14.60 14.66
N TYR A 173 -13.73 -13.43 14.04
CA TYR A 173 -13.52 -12.14 14.67
C TYR A 173 -14.68 -11.18 14.37
N TYR A 174 -15.07 -10.38 15.35
CA TYR A 174 -15.87 -9.18 15.14
C TYR A 174 -14.96 -8.01 14.73
N ILE A 175 -15.41 -7.22 13.74
CA ILE A 175 -14.74 -5.99 13.32
C ILE A 175 -15.49 -4.82 13.93
N LEU A 176 -14.92 -4.17 14.95
CA LEU A 176 -15.55 -3.11 15.70
C LEU A 176 -14.96 -1.74 15.32
N PRO A 177 -15.71 -0.63 15.44
CA PRO A 177 -15.16 0.71 15.24
C PRO A 177 -14.01 0.99 16.22
N GLY A 178 -12.93 1.58 15.72
CA GLY A 178 -11.84 2.10 16.57
C GLY A 178 -12.19 3.40 17.30
N ILE A 179 -13.38 3.96 17.04
CA ILE A 179 -13.92 5.16 17.67
C ILE A 179 -15.21 4.77 18.40
N THR A 180 -15.33 5.09 19.68
CA THR A 180 -16.50 4.76 20.50
C THR A 180 -17.71 5.63 20.16
N ASP A 181 -18.91 5.17 20.51
CA ASP A 181 -20.17 5.95 20.46
C ASP A 181 -20.61 6.43 19.06
N VAL A 182 -20.11 5.79 18.00
CA VAL A 182 -20.42 6.15 16.60
C VAL A 182 -21.30 5.09 15.90
N ALA A 183 -20.96 3.81 16.03
CA ALA A 183 -21.68 2.67 15.44
C ALA A 183 -21.33 1.36 16.16
N GLY A 184 -22.04 0.29 15.82
CA GLY A 184 -21.65 -1.08 16.12
C GLY A 184 -20.63 -1.64 15.11
N GLY A 185 -20.35 -2.93 15.23
CA GLY A 185 -19.43 -3.67 14.37
C GLY A 185 -19.94 -3.87 12.94
N LEU A 186 -19.06 -4.41 12.10
CA LEU A 186 -19.41 -4.67 10.71
C LEU A 186 -20.38 -5.84 10.57
N THR A 187 -21.32 -5.70 9.63
CA THR A 187 -22.44 -6.62 9.42
C THR A 187 -22.87 -6.61 7.95
N LEU A 188 -23.80 -7.51 7.62
CA LEU A 188 -24.48 -7.57 6.34
C LEU A 188 -25.63 -6.56 6.33
N VAL A 189 -25.47 -5.46 5.59
CA VAL A 189 -26.47 -4.41 5.47
C VAL A 189 -27.27 -4.57 4.19
N ASN A 190 -28.57 -4.41 4.32
CA ASN A 190 -29.46 -4.43 3.20
C ASN A 190 -29.69 -3.01 2.66
N ARG A 191 -29.00 -2.63 1.57
CA ARG A 191 -29.15 -1.31 0.93
C ARG A 191 -30.52 -1.16 0.21
N ASN A 192 -30.94 -2.18 -0.54
CA ASN A 192 -32.05 -2.11 -1.50
C ASN A 192 -33.33 -2.89 -1.09
N GLY A 193 -33.62 -3.03 0.20
CA GLY A 193 -34.63 -3.98 0.68
C GLY A 193 -34.24 -5.45 0.41
N ILE A 194 -35.12 -6.42 0.66
CA ILE A 194 -34.84 -7.90 0.72
C ILE A 194 -34.14 -8.51 -0.54
N SER A 195 -33.81 -7.71 -1.54
CA SER A 195 -32.90 -8.03 -2.65
C SER A 195 -31.45 -8.37 -2.24
N CYS A 196 -30.80 -9.14 -3.10
CA CYS A 196 -29.37 -9.49 -3.06
C CYS A 196 -28.59 -8.65 -4.10
N PRO A 197 -27.28 -8.41 -3.90
CA PRO A 197 -26.44 -8.88 -2.79
C PRO A 197 -26.59 -8.03 -1.52
N PHE A 198 -26.13 -8.57 -0.39
CA PHE A 198 -25.90 -7.75 0.80
C PHE A 198 -24.67 -6.85 0.63
N TYR A 199 -24.68 -5.72 1.31
CA TYR A 199 -23.59 -4.77 1.39
C TYR A 199 -22.86 -4.97 2.72
N VAL A 200 -21.58 -4.64 2.75
CA VAL A 200 -20.84 -4.55 4.00
C VAL A 200 -21.16 -3.20 4.62
N GLY A 201 -21.52 -3.17 5.90
CA GLY A 201 -21.82 -1.94 6.62
C GLY A 201 -21.70 -2.10 8.12
N GLN A 202 -22.17 -1.12 8.90
CA GLN A 202 -22.12 -1.16 10.37
C GLN A 202 -23.49 -1.33 10.99
N GLU A 203 -23.54 -2.09 12.09
CA GLU A 203 -24.70 -2.11 12.97
C GLU A 203 -24.98 -0.72 13.56
N PRO A 204 -26.24 -0.34 13.76
CA PRO A 204 -26.59 0.80 14.61
C PRO A 204 -26.18 0.56 16.07
N LEU A 205 -25.81 1.63 16.80
CA LEU A 205 -25.44 1.53 18.22
C LEU A 205 -26.53 0.91 19.11
N ALA A 206 -27.80 1.13 18.76
CA ALA A 206 -28.95 0.62 19.50
C ALA A 206 -29.33 -0.83 19.12
N SER A 207 -28.52 -1.50 18.28
CA SER A 207 -28.75 -2.88 17.87
C SER A 207 -28.67 -3.83 19.06
N ALA A 208 -29.45 -4.91 19.02
CA ALA A 208 -29.38 -5.98 20.01
C ALA A 208 -28.05 -6.76 19.92
N GLU A 209 -27.40 -6.72 18.76
CA GLU A 209 -26.11 -7.37 18.48
C GLU A 209 -25.10 -6.30 18.04
N PRO A 210 -24.66 -5.40 18.94
CA PRO A 210 -23.82 -4.25 18.58
C PRO A 210 -22.44 -4.65 18.05
N ASN A 211 -22.03 -5.90 18.20
CA ASN A 211 -20.77 -6.42 17.66
C ASN A 211 -20.84 -6.73 16.16
N GLY A 212 -22.04 -6.81 15.57
CA GLY A 212 -22.24 -7.18 14.18
C GLY A 212 -22.03 -8.67 13.90
N THR A 213 -21.68 -8.99 12.66
CA THR A 213 -21.49 -10.37 12.19
C THR A 213 -20.01 -10.71 12.18
N SER A 214 -19.63 -11.87 12.73
CA SER A 214 -18.24 -12.32 12.74
C SER A 214 -17.74 -12.63 11.33
N VAL A 215 -16.42 -12.50 11.13
CA VAL A 215 -15.74 -12.82 9.87
C VAL A 215 -14.62 -13.83 10.08
N ILE A 216 -14.31 -14.57 9.03
CA ILE A 216 -13.04 -15.29 8.88
C ILE A 216 -12.19 -14.55 7.86
N PHE A 217 -10.92 -14.36 8.21
CA PHE A 217 -9.89 -13.86 7.32
C PHE A 217 -9.12 -15.04 6.72
N THR A 218 -8.80 -14.96 5.42
CA THR A 218 -7.92 -15.93 4.75
C THR A 218 -6.80 -15.18 4.05
N PRO A 219 -5.52 -15.42 4.39
CA PRO A 219 -4.40 -14.86 3.65
C PRO A 219 -4.44 -15.26 2.17
N TYR A 220 -3.93 -14.40 1.29
CA TYR A 220 -3.69 -14.77 -0.10
C TYR A 220 -2.61 -15.86 -0.22
N THR A 221 -1.55 -15.74 0.58
CA THR A 221 -0.44 -16.69 0.59
C THR A 221 -0.89 -18.03 1.17
N SER A 222 -0.84 -19.09 0.36
CA SER A 222 -1.22 -20.43 0.77
C SER A 222 -0.31 -20.96 1.88
N GLY A 223 -0.90 -21.58 2.91
CA GLY A 223 -0.18 -22.15 4.06
C GLY A 223 0.13 -21.14 5.18
N GLU A 224 -0.15 -19.86 4.98
CA GLU A 224 -0.03 -18.86 6.03
C GLU A 224 -1.21 -18.95 7.02
N THR A 225 -0.90 -18.95 8.31
CA THR A 225 -1.90 -19.07 9.39
C THR A 225 -2.20 -17.76 10.12
N ILE A 226 -1.33 -16.76 9.98
CA ILE A 226 -1.43 -15.48 10.67
C ILE A 226 -1.84 -14.40 9.67
N ILE A 227 -2.80 -13.56 10.06
CA ILE A 227 -3.20 -12.40 9.27
C ILE A 227 -2.23 -11.25 9.54
N ARG A 228 -1.72 -10.65 8.47
CA ARG A 228 -0.63 -9.68 8.57
C ARG A 228 -0.99 -8.36 7.93
N GLU A 229 -0.43 -7.32 8.51
CA GLU A 229 -0.58 -5.95 8.04
C GLU A 229 -0.10 -5.80 6.59
N SER A 230 -0.84 -5.04 5.79
CA SER A 230 -0.53 -4.69 4.40
C SER A 230 -0.29 -5.87 3.45
N ARG A 231 -0.77 -7.07 3.80
CA ARG A 231 -0.76 -8.27 2.95
C ARG A 231 -2.15 -8.52 2.37
N ASP A 232 -2.20 -9.08 1.16
CA ASP A 232 -3.47 -9.38 0.50
C ASP A 232 -4.21 -10.51 1.26
N LEU A 233 -5.48 -10.28 1.57
CA LEU A 233 -6.34 -11.24 2.28
C LEU A 233 -7.78 -11.15 1.78
N SER A 234 -8.55 -12.24 1.92
CA SER A 234 -10.00 -12.22 1.73
C SER A 234 -10.73 -12.21 3.06
N VAL A 235 -11.88 -11.54 3.10
CA VAL A 235 -12.76 -11.44 4.26
C VAL A 235 -14.08 -12.14 3.95
N GLN A 236 -14.61 -12.95 4.86
CA GLN A 236 -15.90 -13.62 4.68
C GLN A 236 -16.72 -13.62 5.97
N PHE A 237 -17.96 -13.11 5.91
CA PHE A 237 -18.88 -13.20 7.04
C PHE A 237 -19.32 -14.64 7.32
N GLN A 238 -19.38 -15.02 8.60
CA GLN A 238 -19.95 -16.27 9.07
C GLN A 238 -21.44 -16.07 9.39
N ALA A 239 -22.26 -16.10 8.34
CA ALA A 239 -23.70 -15.98 8.47
C ALA A 239 -24.44 -16.84 7.45
N LEU A 240 -25.60 -17.35 7.87
CA LEU A 240 -26.58 -17.91 6.95
C LEU A 240 -27.45 -16.77 6.42
N THR A 241 -27.50 -16.63 5.10
CA THR A 241 -28.25 -15.53 4.46
C THR A 241 -29.31 -16.09 3.52
N ILE A 242 -30.32 -15.28 3.21
CA ILE A 242 -31.32 -15.58 2.18
C ILE A 242 -30.74 -15.56 0.76
N CYS A 243 -29.58 -14.94 0.59
CA CYS A 243 -28.88 -14.90 -0.69
C CYS A 243 -28.10 -16.21 -0.84
N ILE A 244 -28.40 -16.99 -1.88
CA ILE A 244 -27.66 -18.21 -2.24
C ILE A 244 -26.35 -17.80 -2.96
N GLN A 245 -25.56 -16.97 -2.29
CA GLN A 245 -24.34 -16.36 -2.78
C GLN A 245 -23.27 -16.39 -1.67
N SER A 246 -22.01 -16.22 -2.06
CA SER A 246 -20.92 -16.12 -1.11
C SER A 246 -21.06 -14.89 -0.22
N THR A 247 -20.80 -15.06 1.08
CA THR A 247 -20.65 -13.97 2.05
C THR A 247 -19.26 -13.33 2.02
N ALA A 248 -18.39 -13.77 1.10
CA ALA A 248 -17.07 -13.20 0.89
C ALA A 248 -17.17 -11.79 0.32
N TRP A 249 -16.32 -10.90 0.83
CA TRP A 249 -16.31 -9.50 0.42
C TRP A 249 -15.76 -9.35 -0.99
N ARG A 250 -16.38 -8.42 -1.73
CA ARG A 250 -16.02 -8.05 -3.09
C ARG A 250 -16.18 -6.54 -3.25
N VAL A 251 -15.29 -5.94 -4.05
CA VAL A 251 -15.48 -4.56 -4.51
C VAL A 251 -16.55 -4.55 -5.62
N GLY A 252 -17.64 -3.85 -5.38
CA GLY A 252 -18.71 -3.61 -6.35
C GLY A 252 -18.30 -2.64 -7.45
N GLU A 253 -19.21 -2.44 -8.41
CA GLU A 253 -19.06 -1.42 -9.44
C GLU A 253 -19.10 -0.01 -8.81
N GLU A 254 -18.57 0.97 -9.55
CA GLU A 254 -18.67 2.36 -9.15
C GLU A 254 -20.14 2.80 -9.21
N ASP A 255 -20.64 3.26 -8.07
CA ASP A 255 -22.00 3.75 -7.96
C ASP A 255 -22.10 5.15 -8.60
N PRO A 256 -22.98 5.34 -9.60
CA PRO A 256 -23.01 6.56 -10.39
C PRO A 256 -23.53 7.79 -9.61
N GLU A 257 -24.23 7.58 -8.49
CA GLU A 257 -24.78 8.66 -7.67
C GLU A 257 -23.74 9.21 -6.70
N THR A 258 -22.96 8.32 -6.10
CA THR A 258 -21.98 8.65 -5.06
C THR A 258 -20.55 8.73 -5.58
N GLY A 259 -20.25 8.12 -6.73
CA GLY A 259 -18.89 7.96 -7.28
C GLY A 259 -18.01 7.01 -6.44
N ARG A 260 -18.61 6.26 -5.52
CA ARG A 260 -17.93 5.35 -4.58
C ARG A 260 -18.08 3.91 -5.05
N ARG A 261 -17.11 3.05 -4.71
CA ARG A 261 -17.21 1.60 -4.91
C ARG A 261 -17.57 0.92 -3.60
N PHE A 262 -18.81 0.44 -3.50
CA PHE A 262 -19.29 -0.27 -2.32
C PHE A 262 -18.62 -1.63 -2.16
N ILE A 263 -18.48 -2.08 -0.92
CA ILE A 263 -18.08 -3.45 -0.63
C ILE A 263 -19.36 -4.28 -0.46
N VAL A 264 -19.48 -5.36 -1.23
CA VAL A 264 -20.66 -6.23 -1.30
C VAL A 264 -20.28 -7.68 -1.03
N THR A 265 -21.28 -8.53 -0.78
CA THR A 265 -21.09 -9.97 -0.60
C THR A 265 -21.80 -10.75 -1.70
N ALA A 266 -21.10 -10.98 -2.81
CA ALA A 266 -21.53 -11.85 -3.90
C ALA A 266 -20.39 -12.15 -4.88
N GLY A 267 -20.56 -13.25 -5.62
CA GLY A 267 -19.66 -13.65 -6.70
C GLY A 267 -18.25 -13.97 -6.20
N ASP A 268 -17.27 -13.70 -7.08
CA ASP A 268 -15.85 -13.90 -6.78
C ASP A 268 -15.34 -12.87 -5.77
N LYS A 269 -14.66 -13.37 -4.74
CA LYS A 269 -14.09 -12.56 -3.67
C LYS A 269 -13.01 -11.62 -4.18
N SER A 270 -12.88 -10.46 -3.56
CA SER A 270 -11.76 -9.53 -3.74
C SER A 270 -10.72 -9.71 -2.63
N TYR A 271 -9.49 -9.24 -2.89
CA TYR A 271 -8.43 -9.20 -1.90
C TYR A 271 -8.24 -7.78 -1.38
N PHE A 272 -8.29 -7.66 -0.05
CA PHE A 272 -8.14 -6.43 0.70
C PHE A 272 -6.85 -6.45 1.48
N ARG A 273 -6.52 -5.33 2.12
CA ARG A 273 -5.45 -5.21 3.10
C ARG A 273 -5.96 -4.60 4.38
N ILE A 274 -5.28 -4.93 5.46
CA ILE A 274 -5.45 -4.30 6.76
C ILE A 274 -4.19 -3.51 7.04
N ASP A 275 -4.31 -2.20 7.15
CA ASP A 275 -3.18 -1.29 7.37
C ASP A 275 -3.27 -0.69 8.78
N ASN A 276 -2.12 -0.57 9.46
CA ASN A 276 -2.02 -0.03 10.81
C ASN A 276 -1.83 1.50 10.79
N ASN A 277 -2.74 2.22 11.44
CA ASN A 277 -2.78 3.68 11.51
C ASN A 277 -2.64 4.15 12.97
N GLY A 278 -1.52 3.81 13.62
CA GLY A 278 -1.23 4.29 14.98
C GLY A 278 -1.97 3.52 16.09
N GLY A 279 -2.14 2.20 15.91
CA GLY A 279 -2.76 1.32 16.91
C GLY A 279 -4.24 1.00 16.66
N VAL A 280 -4.82 1.59 15.62
CA VAL A 280 -6.10 1.19 15.02
C VAL A 280 -5.87 0.81 13.56
N TYR A 281 -6.75 -0.03 13.02
CA TYR A 281 -6.59 -0.60 11.69
C TYR A 281 -7.55 0.00 10.67
N SER A 282 -7.19 0.02 9.40
CA SER A 282 -8.12 0.37 8.32
C SER A 282 -8.06 -0.66 7.20
N PHE A 283 -9.17 -0.80 6.47
CA PHE A 283 -9.19 -1.60 5.26
C PHE A 283 -8.83 -0.77 4.04
N SER A 284 -8.09 -1.38 3.12
CA SER A 284 -7.84 -0.81 1.80
C SER A 284 -7.99 -1.88 0.72
N TRP A 285 -8.21 -1.44 -0.51
CA TRP A 285 -8.21 -2.29 -1.70
C TRP A 285 -7.20 -1.75 -2.70
N CYS A 286 -6.13 -2.52 -2.88
CA CYS A 286 -5.05 -2.24 -3.82
C CYS A 286 -4.34 -3.58 -4.08
N PRO A 287 -4.93 -4.47 -4.89
CA PRO A 287 -4.38 -5.81 -5.09
C PRO A 287 -2.98 -5.71 -5.68
N THR A 288 -1.99 -6.37 -5.06
CA THR A 288 -0.64 -6.48 -5.65
C THR A 288 -0.17 -7.91 -5.71
N GLU A 289 -0.42 -8.73 -4.68
CA GLU A 289 -0.06 -10.14 -4.67
C GLU A 289 -1.06 -10.93 -5.51
N SER A 290 -2.34 -10.60 -5.39
CA SER A 290 -3.39 -11.27 -6.14
C SER A 290 -3.46 -10.89 -7.61
N CYS A 291 -2.80 -9.79 -8.00
CA CYS A 291 -2.65 -9.43 -9.41
C CYS A 291 -1.39 -8.58 -9.67
N PRO A 292 -0.21 -9.22 -9.77
CA PRO A 292 1.05 -8.50 -9.98
C PRO A 292 1.15 -7.82 -11.35
N THR A 293 0.42 -8.32 -12.34
CA THR A 293 0.47 -7.88 -13.74
C THR A 293 -0.76 -7.10 -14.18
N CYS A 294 -1.68 -6.77 -13.25
CA CYS A 294 -2.84 -5.94 -13.58
C CYS A 294 -2.38 -4.51 -13.90
N ASP A 295 -3.04 -3.88 -14.88
CA ASP A 295 -2.98 -2.42 -15.04
C ASP A 295 -3.30 -1.76 -13.70
N ARG A 296 -2.50 -0.75 -13.29
CA ARG A 296 -2.59 -0.11 -11.97
C ARG A 296 -4.05 0.19 -11.61
N PRO A 297 -4.68 -0.61 -10.74
CA PRO A 297 -6.08 -0.41 -10.43
C PRO A 297 -6.21 0.88 -9.62
N ARG A 298 -7.39 1.51 -9.68
CA ARG A 298 -7.70 2.63 -8.79
C ARG A 298 -7.71 2.12 -7.35
N CYS A 299 -6.60 2.29 -6.63
CA CYS A 299 -6.51 1.91 -5.23
C CYS A 299 -7.37 2.84 -4.36
N GLY A 300 -7.91 2.33 -3.27
CA GLY A 300 -8.77 3.12 -2.38
C GLY A 300 -8.81 2.56 -0.96
N SER A 301 -8.92 3.47 0.00
CA SER A 301 -9.20 3.13 1.41
C SER A 301 -10.69 2.95 1.62
N ALA A 302 -11.07 2.02 2.49
CA ALA A 302 -12.45 1.78 2.88
C ALA A 302 -12.87 2.75 4.00
N GLY A 303 -13.96 3.45 3.75
CA GLY A 303 -14.59 4.37 4.68
C GLY A 303 -16.09 4.12 4.80
N ILE A 304 -16.74 4.83 5.71
CA ILE A 304 -18.20 4.74 5.89
C ILE A 304 -18.89 5.82 5.07
N LEU A 305 -19.84 5.41 4.24
CA LEU A 305 -20.84 6.25 3.60
C LEU A 305 -22.16 6.10 4.35
N ILE A 306 -22.83 7.22 4.64
CA ILE A 306 -24.16 7.20 5.26
C ILE A 306 -25.20 7.51 4.19
N GLU A 307 -26.18 6.62 4.04
CA GLU A 307 -27.27 6.70 3.07
C GLU A 307 -28.54 6.14 3.72
N ASP A 308 -29.62 6.93 3.77
CA ASP A 308 -30.90 6.52 4.37
C ASP A 308 -30.77 5.86 5.76
N ASP A 309 -30.01 6.50 6.65
CA ASP A 309 -29.64 6.01 7.99
C ASP A 309 -28.85 4.69 8.03
N LYS A 310 -28.44 4.16 6.86
CA LYS A 310 -27.56 3.00 6.74
C LYS A 310 -26.11 3.45 6.64
N ARG A 311 -25.24 2.73 7.32
CA ARG A 311 -23.79 2.94 7.30
C ARG A 311 -23.15 1.87 6.43
N LEU A 312 -22.74 2.24 5.23
CA LEU A 312 -22.20 1.33 4.23
C LEU A 312 -20.68 1.50 4.11
N LEU A 313 -19.97 0.39 4.03
CA LEU A 313 -18.53 0.39 3.80
C LEU A 313 -18.25 0.53 2.30
N ALA A 314 -17.52 1.58 1.93
CA ALA A 314 -17.22 1.89 0.54
C ALA A 314 -15.81 2.45 0.39
N LEU A 315 -15.16 2.10 -0.73
CA LEU A 315 -13.86 2.65 -1.11
C LEU A 315 -13.99 4.11 -1.58
N ASP A 316 -12.85 4.76 -1.78
CA ASP A 316 -12.72 6.10 -2.36
C ASP A 316 -13.20 7.24 -1.44
N GLY A 317 -12.89 7.12 -0.15
CA GLY A 317 -13.07 8.20 0.82
C GLY A 317 -12.09 8.13 1.98
N PRO A 318 -12.35 8.91 3.05
CA PRO A 318 -11.55 8.86 4.27
C PRO A 318 -11.59 7.45 4.87
N ALA A 319 -10.42 6.92 5.22
CA ALA A 319 -10.31 5.62 5.86
C ALA A 319 -11.04 5.62 7.21
N PHE A 320 -11.82 4.58 7.49
CA PHE A 320 -12.47 4.42 8.79
C PHE A 320 -11.65 3.47 9.68
N PRO A 321 -11.37 3.84 10.95
CA PRO A 321 -10.58 3.00 11.84
C PRO A 321 -11.41 1.89 12.48
N PHE A 322 -10.80 0.71 12.62
CA PHE A 322 -11.37 -0.51 13.17
C PHE A 322 -10.41 -1.17 14.16
N VAL A 323 -10.99 -1.98 15.05
CA VAL A 323 -10.28 -2.92 15.91
C VAL A 323 -10.94 -4.30 15.79
N PHE A 324 -10.20 -5.35 16.12
CA PHE A 324 -10.66 -6.73 15.97
C PHE A 324 -10.84 -7.36 17.34
N THR A 325 -11.96 -8.04 17.57
CA THR A 325 -12.18 -8.82 18.79
C THR A 325 -12.52 -10.24 18.39
N ARG A 326 -11.84 -11.23 18.97
CA ARG A 326 -12.15 -12.63 18.74
C ARG A 326 -13.61 -12.92 19.14
N ALA A 327 -14.35 -13.63 18.28
CA ALA A 327 -15.75 -13.98 18.52
C ALA A 327 -15.93 -15.09 19.56
#